data_AF-A0A9E4ED32-F1
#
_entry.id   AF-A0A9E4ED32-F1
#
_cell.length_a   1.000
_cell.length_b   1.000
_cell.length_c   1.000
_cell.angle_alpha   90.00
_cell.angle_beta   90.00
_cell.angle_gamma   90.00
#
_symmetry.space_group_name_H-M   'P 1'
#
loop_
_entity.id
_entity.type
_entity.pdbx_description
1 polymer ?
#
loop_
_entity_poly.entity_id
_entity_poly.type
_entity_poly.pdbx_seq_one_letter_code
_entity_poly.pdbx_strand_id
1 'polypeptide(L)'
;MKQPIVWITVLGVILLVGIGMIFALRAPRATPKTYPADRGPNFIDVTTYPPKMQETYELFTRKCSRCHTVARPINSTFTAEEWRKYVYKMMQKPGSGLNPKTAEEIIKFLIYDSEHREKKTQ
;
A
#
# COMPACT_ATOMS: atom_id res chain seq x y z
N MET A 1 -36.90 39.04 -26.83
CA MET A 1 -35.63 39.55 -26.26
C MET A 1 -35.40 39.00 -24.85
N LYS A 2 -35.19 37.70 -24.72
CA LYS A 2 -34.67 37.02 -23.52
C LYS A 2 -33.92 35.84 -24.09
N GLN A 3 -32.65 35.66 -23.71
CA GLN A 3 -31.83 34.43 -23.84
C GLN A 3 -30.30 34.65 -24.07
N PRO A 4 -29.72 35.83 -24.41
CA PRO A 4 -28.26 35.88 -24.59
C PRO A 4 -27.50 35.66 -23.27
N ILE A 5 -28.07 36.11 -22.15
CA ILE A 5 -27.51 35.90 -20.81
C ILE A 5 -27.47 34.41 -20.45
N VAL A 6 -28.51 33.64 -20.81
CA VAL A 6 -28.59 32.19 -20.52
C VAL A 6 -27.53 31.41 -21.30
N TRP A 7 -27.30 31.77 -22.57
CA TRP A 7 -26.25 31.12 -23.35
C TRP A 7 -24.83 31.50 -22.89
N ILE A 8 -24.62 32.74 -22.44
CA ILE A 8 -23.35 33.17 -21.85
C ILE A 8 -23.07 32.40 -20.55
N THR A 9 -24.06 32.23 -19.68
CA THR A 9 -23.86 31.46 -18.44
C THR A 9 -23.62 29.97 -18.71
N VAL A 10 -24.36 29.36 -19.64
CA VAL A 10 -24.14 27.95 -20.01
C VAL A 10 -22.75 27.72 -20.59
N LEU A 11 -22.32 28.54 -21.55
CA LEU A 11 -20.98 28.42 -22.15
C LEU A 11 -19.87 28.70 -21.11
N GLY A 12 -20.09 29.67 -20.22
CA GLY A 12 -19.17 29.94 -19.11
C GLY A 12 -19.02 28.75 -18.15
N VAL A 13 -20.11 28.07 -17.79
CA VAL A 13 -20.06 26.88 -16.93
C VAL A 13 -19.37 25.72 -17.63
N ILE A 14 -19.66 25.48 -18.92
CA ILE A 14 -18.99 24.42 -19.70
C ILE A 14 -17.49 24.69 -19.78
N LEU A 15 -17.09 25.94 -20.01
CA LEU A 15 -15.68 26.35 -20.03
C LEU A 15 -15.02 26.10 -18.67
N LEU A 16 -15.66 26.50 -17.55
CA LEU A 16 -15.12 26.31 -16.20
C LEU A 16 -14.98 24.83 -15.82
N VAL A 17 -15.98 24.00 -16.17
CA VAL A 17 -15.92 22.55 -15.97
C VAL A 17 -14.84 21.92 -16.84
N GLY A 18 -14.73 22.31 -18.11
CA GLY A 18 -13.69 21.84 -19.02
C GLY A 18 -12.29 22.20 -18.53
N ILE A 19 -12.08 23.44 -18.08
CA ILE A 19 -10.82 23.89 -17.47
C ILE A 19 -10.52 23.07 -16.21
N GLY A 20 -11.49 22.92 -15.31
CA GLY A 20 -11.33 22.12 -14.08
C GLY A 20 -10.96 20.65 -14.34
N MET A 21 -11.59 20.04 -15.35
CA MET A 21 -11.31 18.66 -15.75
C MET A 21 -9.91 18.52 -16.37
N ILE A 22 -9.49 19.49 -17.19
CA ILE A 22 -8.13 19.56 -17.74
C ILE A 22 -7.09 19.70 -16.61
N PHE A 23 -7.34 20.55 -15.60
CA PHE A 23 -6.47 20.66 -14.42
C PHE A 23 -6.38 19.35 -13.64
N ALA A 24 -7.51 18.66 -13.42
CA ALA A 24 -7.53 17.38 -12.72
C ALA A 24 -6.78 16.27 -13.48
N LEU A 25 -6.92 16.21 -14.81
CA LEU A 25 -6.20 15.25 -15.65
C LEU A 25 -4.69 15.52 -15.72
N ARG A 26 -4.28 16.78 -15.55
CA ARG A 26 -2.86 17.18 -15.52
C ARG A 26 -2.23 17.17 -14.12
N ALA A 27 -3.00 16.93 -13.07
CA ALA A 27 -2.47 16.84 -11.72
C ALA A 27 -1.41 15.72 -11.67
N PRO A 28 -0.16 16.02 -11.26
CA PRO A 28 0.90 15.02 -11.25
C PRO A 28 0.54 13.91 -10.26
N ARG A 29 0.54 12.67 -10.74
CA ARG A 29 0.46 11.51 -9.86
C ARG A 29 1.80 11.38 -9.14
N ALA A 30 1.76 11.23 -7.82
CA ALA A 30 2.96 10.96 -7.05
C ALA A 30 3.62 9.67 -7.56
N THR A 31 4.89 9.74 -7.94
CA THR A 31 5.66 8.55 -8.31
C THR A 31 5.91 7.70 -7.07
N PRO A 32 5.65 6.37 -7.12
CA PRO A 32 5.94 5.51 -5.99
C PRO A 32 7.44 5.51 -5.69
N LYS A 33 7.81 5.77 -4.43
CA LYS A 33 9.20 5.63 -3.99
C LYS A 33 9.60 4.16 -4.03
N THR A 34 10.68 3.85 -4.74
CA THR A 34 11.32 2.53 -4.77
C THR A 34 12.36 2.40 -3.67
N TYR A 35 12.47 1.24 -3.07
CA TYR A 35 13.42 0.92 -2.01
C TYR A 35 14.31 -0.25 -2.43
N PRO A 36 15.56 -0.37 -1.93
CA PRO A 36 16.42 -1.52 -2.22
C PRO A 36 15.74 -2.86 -1.93
N ALA A 37 14.99 -2.94 -0.83
CA ALA A 37 14.22 -4.13 -0.43
C ALA A 37 13.14 -4.56 -1.46
N ASP A 38 12.70 -3.67 -2.35
CA ASP A 38 11.71 -3.99 -3.38
C ASP A 38 12.26 -4.93 -4.47
N ARG A 39 13.59 -5.04 -4.58
CA ARG A 39 14.27 -5.86 -5.61
C ARG A 39 14.48 -7.31 -5.19
N GLY A 40 14.30 -7.62 -3.90
CA GLY A 40 14.44 -8.99 -3.41
C GLY A 40 13.23 -9.86 -3.75
N PRO A 41 13.27 -11.15 -3.35
CA PRO A 41 12.15 -12.08 -3.54
C PRO A 41 10.86 -11.52 -2.94
N ASN A 42 9.76 -11.68 -3.66
CA ASN A 42 8.41 -11.30 -3.23
C ASN A 42 7.62 -12.47 -2.64
N PHE A 43 8.30 -13.55 -2.27
CA PHE A 43 7.73 -14.70 -1.57
C PHE A 43 8.80 -15.32 -0.67
N ILE A 44 8.35 -16.09 0.31
CA ILE A 44 9.17 -16.97 1.13
C ILE A 44 8.52 -18.34 1.21
N ASP A 45 9.32 -19.36 1.48
CA ASP A 45 8.83 -20.69 1.83
C ASP A 45 8.49 -20.71 3.34
N VAL A 46 7.22 -20.97 3.65
CA VAL A 46 6.70 -21.07 5.02
C VAL A 46 6.27 -22.50 5.38
N THR A 47 6.57 -23.50 4.55
CA THR A 47 6.09 -24.88 4.74
C THR A 47 6.51 -25.48 6.07
N THR A 48 7.62 -25.02 6.65
CA THR A 48 8.14 -25.44 7.96
C THR A 48 7.60 -24.65 9.14
N TYR A 49 6.84 -23.57 8.91
CA TYR A 49 6.30 -22.72 9.97
C TYR A 49 5.10 -23.40 10.65
N PRO A 50 4.76 -23.03 11.89
CA PRO A 50 3.52 -23.47 12.54
C PRO A 50 2.30 -23.14 11.66
N PRO A 51 1.24 -23.98 11.66
CA PRO A 51 0.07 -23.79 10.78
C PRO A 51 -0.53 -22.39 10.85
N LYS A 52 -0.54 -21.78 12.04
CA LYS A 52 -1.04 -20.41 12.22
C LYS A 52 -0.21 -19.36 11.48
N MET A 53 1.11 -19.55 11.40
CA MET A 53 2.00 -18.63 10.68
C MET A 53 1.89 -18.80 9.17
N GLN A 54 1.61 -20.01 8.69
CA GLN A 54 1.29 -20.25 7.27
C GLN A 54 0.00 -19.52 6.87
N GLU A 55 -1.08 -19.66 7.66
CA GLU A 55 -2.33 -18.91 7.45
C GLU A 55 -2.09 -17.39 7.48
N THR A 56 -1.28 -16.93 8.44
CA THR A 56 -1.00 -15.49 8.59
C THR A 56 -0.14 -14.97 7.44
N TYR A 57 0.74 -15.78 6.84
CA TYR A 57 1.47 -15.44 5.63
C TYR A 57 0.52 -15.19 4.45
N GLU A 58 -0.52 -16.00 4.28
CA GLU A 58 -1.54 -15.76 3.25
C GLU A 58 -2.32 -14.46 3.50
N LEU A 59 -2.63 -14.16 4.76
CA LEU A 59 -3.28 -12.90 5.14
C LEU A 59 -2.37 -11.71 4.82
N PHE A 60 -1.10 -11.79 5.22
CA PHE A 60 -0.07 -10.79 4.97
C PHE A 60 0.11 -10.54 3.47
N THR A 61 0.32 -11.59 2.67
CA THR A 61 0.54 -11.45 1.23
C THR A 61 -0.68 -10.81 0.54
N ARG A 62 -1.89 -11.21 0.91
CA ARG A 62 -3.14 -10.68 0.35
C ARG A 62 -3.41 -9.22 0.72
N LYS A 63 -3.04 -8.80 1.94
CA LYS A 63 -3.29 -7.44 2.43
C LYS A 63 -2.17 -6.48 2.04
N CYS A 64 -0.92 -6.87 2.18
CA CYS A 64 0.24 -6.00 1.95
C CYS A 64 0.63 -5.87 0.48
N SER A 65 0.18 -6.76 -0.42
CA SER A 65 0.42 -6.64 -1.87
C SER A 65 -0.48 -5.62 -2.58
N ARG A 66 -1.50 -5.07 -1.90
CA ARG A 66 -2.50 -4.17 -2.49
C ARG A 66 -1.93 -2.87 -3.04
N CYS A 67 -0.82 -2.38 -2.47
CA CYS A 67 -0.27 -1.06 -2.79
C CYS A 67 1.16 -1.12 -3.34
N HIS A 68 1.94 -2.15 -3.00
CA HIS A 68 3.29 -2.37 -3.48
C HIS A 68 3.69 -3.84 -3.28
N THR A 69 4.85 -4.25 -3.80
CA THR A 69 5.38 -5.61 -3.61
C THR A 69 5.57 -5.95 -2.13
N VAL A 70 5.31 -7.21 -1.76
CA VAL A 70 5.61 -7.77 -0.44
C VAL A 70 7.09 -8.07 -0.24
N ALA A 71 7.91 -7.93 -1.30
CA ALA A 71 9.36 -7.97 -1.19
C ALA A 71 9.87 -6.95 -0.17
N ARG A 72 9.24 -5.76 -0.10
CA ARG A 72 9.67 -4.72 0.85
C ARG A 72 9.70 -5.22 2.29
N PRO A 73 8.59 -5.71 2.85
CA PRO A 73 8.62 -6.23 4.21
C PRO A 73 9.50 -7.49 4.36
N ILE A 74 9.46 -8.43 3.41
CA ILE A 74 10.25 -9.67 3.49
C ILE A 74 11.77 -9.39 3.44
N ASN A 75 12.22 -8.34 2.77
CA ASN A 75 13.65 -8.03 2.64
C ASN A 75 14.11 -6.90 3.58
N SER A 76 13.26 -6.47 4.52
CA SER A 76 13.64 -5.47 5.53
C SER A 76 14.23 -6.11 6.78
N THR A 77 15.11 -5.38 7.46
CA THR A 77 15.77 -5.82 8.70
C THR A 77 15.26 -5.04 9.90
N PHE A 78 13.94 -4.91 10.01
CA PHE A 78 13.31 -4.20 11.12
C PHE A 78 13.30 -5.04 12.39
N THR A 79 13.50 -4.36 13.51
CA THR A 79 13.21 -4.86 14.85
C THR A 79 11.70 -5.01 15.08
N ALA A 80 11.32 -5.71 16.14
CA ALA A 80 9.92 -5.89 16.50
C ALA A 80 9.16 -4.57 16.78
N GLU A 81 9.83 -3.56 17.33
CA GLU A 81 9.25 -2.23 17.53
C GLU A 81 9.05 -1.50 16.19
N GLU A 82 10.06 -1.56 15.31
CA GLU A 82 9.98 -0.97 13.98
C GLU A 82 8.88 -1.62 13.14
N TRP A 83 8.69 -2.94 13.24
CA TRP A 83 7.59 -3.63 12.57
C TRP A 83 6.23 -3.09 12.97
N ARG A 84 5.98 -2.96 14.29
CA ARG A 84 4.73 -2.38 14.81
C ARG A 84 4.50 -0.99 14.22
N LYS A 85 5.48 -0.10 14.37
CA LYS A 85 5.40 1.27 13.85
C LYS A 85 5.15 1.28 12.34
N TYR A 86 5.81 0.41 11.59
CA TYR A 86 5.72 0.37 10.13
C TYR A 86 4.36 -0.12 9.64
N VAL A 87 3.85 -1.23 10.19
CA VAL A 87 2.54 -1.76 9.80
C VAL A 87 1.42 -0.78 10.19
N TYR A 88 1.50 -0.16 11.35
CA TYR A 88 0.55 0.90 11.74
C TYR A 88 0.58 2.10 10.80
N LYS A 89 1.77 2.52 10.36
CA LYS A 89 1.90 3.55 9.32
C LYS A 89 1.23 3.15 8.00
N MET A 90 1.33 1.87 7.59
CA MET A 90 0.65 1.38 6.39
C MET A 90 -0.87 1.30 6.57
N MET A 91 -1.34 0.94 7.76
CA MET A 91 -2.77 0.92 8.10
C MET A 91 -3.40 2.30 7.94
N GLN A 92 -2.69 3.38 8.30
CA GLN A 92 -3.14 4.76 8.13
C GLN A 92 -3.19 5.25 6.68
N LYS A 93 -2.72 4.47 5.69
CA LYS A 93 -2.79 4.87 4.29
C LYS A 93 -4.21 4.76 3.74
N PRO A 94 -4.69 5.74 2.95
CA PRO A 94 -5.99 5.66 2.29
C PRO A 94 -6.10 4.37 1.47
N GLY A 95 -7.21 3.64 1.63
CA GLY A 95 -7.46 2.40 0.89
C GLY A 95 -6.63 1.18 1.31
N SER A 96 -5.86 1.26 2.42
CA SER A 96 -5.04 0.14 2.92
C SER A 96 -5.85 -1.14 3.16
N GLY A 97 -7.11 -1.00 3.61
CA GLY A 97 -7.98 -2.13 3.94
C GLY A 97 -7.49 -2.96 5.14
N LEU A 98 -6.62 -2.36 5.96
CA LEU A 98 -6.14 -2.89 7.23
C LEU A 98 -7.00 -2.34 8.38
N ASN A 99 -7.30 -3.21 9.35
CA ASN A 99 -7.89 -2.84 10.64
C ASN A 99 -6.91 -3.25 11.77
N PRO A 100 -7.12 -2.80 13.01
CA PRO A 100 -6.18 -3.09 14.10
C PRO A 100 -5.95 -4.59 14.34
N LYS A 101 -6.99 -5.42 14.26
CA LYS A 101 -6.87 -6.88 14.45
C LYS A 101 -5.98 -7.51 13.37
N THR A 102 -6.26 -7.21 12.10
CA THR A 102 -5.46 -7.72 10.97
C THR A 102 -4.03 -7.19 10.99
N ALA A 103 -3.83 -5.93 11.39
CA ALA A 103 -2.50 -5.35 11.53
C ALA A 103 -1.67 -6.11 12.58
N GLU A 104 -2.26 -6.43 13.74
CA GLU A 104 -1.60 -7.21 14.79
C GLU A 104 -1.24 -8.63 14.37
N GLU A 105 -2.11 -9.32 13.61
CA GLU A 105 -1.78 -10.63 13.05
C GLU A 105 -0.58 -10.54 12.10
N ILE A 106 -0.56 -9.55 11.21
CA ILE A 106 0.56 -9.32 10.27
C ILE A 106 1.85 -8.96 11.01
N ILE A 107 1.79 -8.13 12.05
CA ILE A 107 2.94 -7.79 12.89
C ILE A 107 3.54 -9.03 13.52
N LYS A 108 2.72 -9.92 14.09
CA LYS A 108 3.19 -11.17 14.70
C LYS A 108 3.92 -12.05 13.69
N PHE A 109 3.37 -12.17 12.48
CA PHE A 109 4.02 -12.91 11.41
C PHE A 109 5.36 -12.28 11.00
N LEU A 110 5.43 -10.97 10.79
CA LEU A 110 6.67 -10.29 10.38
C LEU A 110 7.78 -10.40 11.43
N ILE A 111 7.41 -10.32 12.72
CA ILE A 111 8.34 -10.55 13.82
C ILE A 111 8.83 -12.01 13.79
N TYR A 112 7.91 -12.97 13.71
CA TYR A 112 8.24 -14.39 13.67
C TYR A 112 9.17 -14.73 12.49
N ASP A 113 8.82 -14.30 11.27
CA ASP A 113 9.65 -14.48 10.07
C ASP A 113 11.05 -13.87 10.26
N SER A 114 11.13 -12.65 10.80
CA SER A 114 12.42 -11.96 10.99
C SER A 114 13.37 -12.66 11.96
N GLU A 115 12.82 -13.44 12.90
CA GLU A 115 13.56 -14.20 13.91
C GLU A 115 13.92 -15.62 13.44
N HIS A 116 13.06 -16.25 12.63
CA HIS A 116 13.18 -17.67 12.29
C HIS A 116 13.68 -17.94 10.87
N ARG A 117 13.58 -16.97 9.96
CA ARG A 117 14.04 -17.18 8.58
C ARG A 117 15.55 -17.06 8.50
N GLU A 118 16.20 -18.14 8.06
CA GLU A 118 17.59 -18.09 7.64
C GLU A 118 17.75 -17.10 6.49
N LYS A 119 18.46 -16.00 6.75
CA LYS A 119 18.80 -15.04 5.70
C LYS A 119 19.92 -15.65 4.88
N LYS A 120 19.57 -16.25 3.74
CA LYS A 120 20.56 -16.49 2.70
C LYS A 120 21.03 -15.12 2.23
N THR A 121 22.26 -14.76 2.58
CA THR A 121 22.94 -13.60 2.01
C THR A 121 22.87 -13.74 0.49
N GLN A 122 22.14 -12.84 -0.17
CA GLN A 122 22.20 -12.68 -1.61
C GLN A 122 23.43 -11.85 -1.97
#